data_AF-A0A8S3BA05-F1
#
_entry.id   AF-A0A8S3BA05-F1
#
_cell.length_a   1.000
_cell.length_b   1.000
_cell.length_c   1.000
_cell.angle_alpha   90.00
_cell.angle_beta   90.00
_cell.angle_gamma   90.00
#
_symmetry.space_group_name_H-M   'P 1'
#
loop_
_entity.id
_entity.type
_entity.pdbx_description
1 polymer ?
#
loop_
_entity_poly.entity_id
_entity_poly.type
_entity_poly.pdbx_seq_one_letter_code
_entity_poly.pdbx_strand_id
1 'polypeptide(L)'
;MVFLISTLEECFTFLDKIEPNVLFYGLLSFTLIVSIWEHYLSYRQYCNYKRHQTVPDELADVMTNQELDKARAYAIDKMRYNEIHSIFNEVESTVLLLIGILPWLWSTSGNILLKYDYHNHEILQSVLFLSIIMIYSAISGIPWSYYYHFVLEEKHGFNKQTVGFFIKDTIKKLLLTFVLTLPIFSLLIKIIQIGGDYFFVYAWLFITIMSLIIAFIYPNYIAPLFDRYDPLREGELRSSIEKLAEKIKFPLAKIYVVEGSARSAHSNAYFYGFFKAKRIVLYDTLIKGYSLHKDEDKTDKGNKLDETKSEKNEEETNSIETSKLETEDNTLTHRKTSDDQKNAVDEDQKSTKEKTNKGCESDEVLAVLCHEFGHWFLSHNLVNLCISF
;
A
#
# COMPACT_ATOMS: atom_id res chain seq x y z
N MET A 1 18.60 17.32 -30.38
CA MET A 1 18.72 18.47 -29.47
C MET A 1 18.26 19.76 -30.15
N VAL A 2 19.05 20.40 -31.04
CA VAL A 2 18.69 21.68 -31.70
C VAL A 2 17.26 21.72 -32.27
N PHE A 3 16.86 20.73 -33.08
CA PHE A 3 15.49 20.64 -33.61
C PHE A 3 14.42 20.70 -32.51
N LEU A 4 14.60 19.93 -31.43
CA LEU A 4 13.64 19.81 -30.35
C LEU A 4 13.58 21.08 -29.48
N ILE A 5 14.69 21.82 -29.37
CA ILE A 5 14.73 23.17 -28.77
C ILE A 5 13.94 24.15 -29.64
N SER A 6 14.17 24.15 -30.96
CA SER A 6 13.41 24.98 -31.92
C SER A 6 11.92 24.66 -31.92
N THR A 7 11.51 23.39 -31.82
CA THR A 7 10.08 23.03 -31.72
C THR A 7 9.46 23.50 -30.40
N LEU A 8 10.21 23.44 -29.29
CA LEU A 8 9.77 23.99 -28.01
C LEU A 8 9.66 25.52 -28.06
N GLU A 9 10.61 26.20 -28.68
CA GLU A 9 10.62 27.66 -28.86
C GLU A 9 9.46 28.14 -29.76
N GLU A 10 9.13 27.39 -30.82
CA GLU A 10 7.92 27.60 -31.62
C GLU A 10 6.63 27.36 -30.82
N CYS A 11 6.60 26.33 -29.94
CA CYS A 11 5.47 26.10 -29.04
C CYS A 11 5.31 27.20 -27.98
N PHE A 12 6.38 27.66 -27.33
CA PHE A 12 6.31 28.74 -26.34
C PHE A 12 5.90 30.06 -27.00
N THR A 13 6.52 30.43 -28.13
CA THR A 13 6.11 31.63 -28.87
C THR A 13 4.74 31.52 -29.54
N PHE A 14 4.12 30.33 -29.59
CA PHE A 14 2.70 30.16 -29.89
C PHE A 14 1.83 30.39 -28.65
N LEU A 15 2.18 29.80 -27.51
CA LEU A 15 1.46 29.96 -26.23
C LEU A 15 1.43 31.42 -25.75
N ASP A 16 2.54 32.16 -25.89
CA ASP A 16 2.65 33.59 -25.52
C ASP A 16 1.70 34.51 -26.32
N LYS A 17 1.14 34.02 -27.44
CA LYS A 17 0.17 34.76 -28.27
C LYS A 17 -1.29 34.49 -27.90
N ILE A 18 -1.54 33.58 -26.95
CA ILE A 18 -2.89 33.20 -26.52
C ILE A 18 -3.26 33.98 -25.26
N GLU A 19 -4.47 34.54 -25.22
CA GLU A 19 -4.95 35.23 -24.02
C GLU A 19 -4.98 34.28 -22.80
N PRO A 20 -4.55 34.71 -21.60
CA PRO A 20 -4.53 33.85 -20.41
C PRO A 20 -5.88 33.20 -20.07
N ASN A 21 -6.99 33.88 -20.37
CA ASN A 21 -8.34 33.34 -20.21
C ASN A 21 -8.59 32.14 -21.15
N VAL A 22 -8.11 32.20 -22.39
CA VAL A 22 -8.25 31.12 -23.38
C VAL A 22 -7.37 29.93 -23.01
N LEU A 23 -6.16 30.16 -22.48
CA LEU A 23 -5.34 29.10 -21.90
C LEU A 23 -6.02 28.43 -20.69
N PHE A 24 -6.58 29.23 -19.77
CA PHE A 24 -7.28 28.75 -18.58
C PHE A 24 -8.51 27.91 -18.91
N TYR A 25 -9.42 28.42 -19.75
CA TYR A 25 -10.61 27.67 -20.17
C TYR A 25 -10.27 26.51 -21.10
N GLY A 26 -9.20 26.61 -21.90
CA GLY A 26 -8.66 25.50 -22.68
C GLY A 26 -8.23 24.34 -21.78
N LEU A 27 -7.38 24.61 -20.78
CA LEU A 27 -6.95 23.62 -19.79
C LEU A 27 -8.13 22.98 -19.04
N LEU A 28 -9.05 23.80 -18.52
CA LEU A 28 -10.24 23.32 -17.81
C LEU A 28 -11.15 22.48 -18.72
N SER A 29 -11.33 22.86 -19.99
CA SER A 29 -12.09 22.04 -20.94
C SER A 29 -11.41 20.70 -21.22
N PHE A 30 -10.08 20.67 -21.23
CA PHE A 30 -9.31 19.44 -21.45
C PHE A 30 -9.40 18.48 -20.25
N THR A 31 -9.26 18.94 -19.00
CA THR A 31 -9.41 18.06 -17.82
C THR A 31 -10.82 17.47 -17.76
N LEU A 32 -11.85 18.29 -17.99
CA LEU A 32 -13.24 17.84 -18.03
C LEU A 32 -13.49 16.81 -19.15
N ILE A 33 -12.91 16.98 -20.34
CA ILE A 33 -13.02 15.99 -21.43
C ILE A 33 -12.35 14.66 -21.06
N VAL A 34 -11.17 14.70 -20.41
CA VAL A 34 -10.48 13.49 -19.94
C VAL A 34 -11.27 12.80 -18.83
N SER A 35 -11.74 13.55 -17.83
CA SER A 35 -12.61 13.04 -16.75
C SER A 35 -13.88 12.37 -17.31
N ILE A 36 -14.59 13.01 -18.25
CA ILE A 36 -15.78 12.44 -18.89
C ILE A 36 -15.46 11.12 -19.61
N TRP A 37 -14.28 11.01 -20.24
CA TRP A 37 -13.82 9.79 -20.89
C TRP A 37 -13.48 8.68 -19.89
N GLU A 38 -12.79 9.00 -18.79
CA GLU A 38 -12.46 8.03 -17.73
C GLU A 38 -13.74 7.51 -17.05
N HIS A 39 -14.67 8.39 -16.68
CA HIS A 39 -15.98 7.99 -16.15
C HIS A 39 -16.79 7.13 -17.13
N TYR A 40 -16.68 7.36 -18.44
CA TYR A 40 -17.28 6.50 -19.45
C TYR A 40 -16.65 5.09 -19.48
N LEU A 41 -15.32 4.98 -19.38
CA LEU A 41 -14.63 3.69 -19.31
C LEU A 41 -14.97 2.92 -18.02
N SER A 42 -14.98 3.60 -16.87
CA SER A 42 -15.45 3.04 -15.60
C SER A 42 -16.91 2.60 -15.67
N TYR A 43 -17.80 3.41 -16.23
CA TYR A 43 -19.21 3.04 -16.40
C TYR A 43 -19.37 1.77 -17.24
N ARG A 44 -18.61 1.63 -18.34
CA ARG A 44 -18.59 0.40 -19.15
C ARG A 44 -18.17 -0.83 -18.35
N GLN A 45 -17.10 -0.74 -17.56
CA GLN A 45 -16.62 -1.87 -16.76
C GLN A 45 -17.54 -2.19 -15.57
N TYR A 46 -18.21 -1.19 -15.00
CA TYR A 46 -19.27 -1.38 -14.00
C TYR A 46 -20.49 -2.12 -14.59
N CYS A 47 -20.91 -1.75 -15.80
CA CYS A 47 -21.95 -2.48 -16.55
C CYS A 47 -21.52 -3.91 -16.90
N ASN A 48 -20.23 -4.15 -17.18
CA ASN A 48 -19.67 -5.47 -17.44
C ASN A 48 -19.86 -6.40 -16.21
N TYR A 49 -19.42 -5.97 -15.01
CA TYR A 49 -19.62 -6.73 -13.77
C TYR A 49 -21.10 -6.95 -13.39
N LYS A 50 -22.00 -6.03 -13.77
CA LYS A 50 -23.45 -6.22 -13.59
C LYS A 50 -24.06 -7.24 -14.55
N ARG A 51 -23.53 -7.33 -15.78
CA ARG A 51 -24.03 -8.23 -16.83
C ARG A 51 -23.59 -9.67 -16.62
N HIS A 52 -22.31 -9.89 -16.31
CA HIS A 52 -21.74 -11.21 -16.17
C HIS A 52 -21.89 -11.69 -14.73
N GLN A 53 -22.85 -12.58 -14.50
CA GLN A 53 -23.26 -13.07 -13.17
C GLN A 53 -22.93 -14.56 -12.95
N THR A 54 -22.58 -15.26 -14.01
CA THR A 54 -22.16 -16.67 -14.02
C THR A 54 -20.71 -16.76 -14.45
N VAL A 55 -20.00 -17.76 -13.95
CA VAL A 55 -18.65 -18.10 -14.43
C VAL A 55 -18.74 -18.47 -15.93
N PRO A 56 -17.90 -17.88 -16.81
CA PRO A 56 -17.80 -18.31 -18.21
C PRO A 56 -17.31 -19.75 -18.31
N ASP A 57 -17.72 -20.47 -19.36
CA ASP A 57 -17.37 -21.89 -19.54
C ASP A 57 -15.84 -22.11 -19.57
N GLU A 58 -15.07 -21.12 -20.05
CA GLU A 58 -13.61 -21.13 -20.10
C GLU A 58 -12.92 -20.98 -18.73
N LEU A 59 -13.67 -20.66 -17.67
CA LEU A 59 -13.18 -20.46 -16.29
C LEU A 59 -13.85 -21.38 -15.26
N ALA A 60 -14.74 -22.28 -15.69
CA ALA A 60 -15.51 -23.17 -14.81
C ALA A 60 -14.63 -24.09 -13.94
N ASP A 61 -13.45 -24.49 -14.45
CA ASP A 61 -12.48 -25.33 -13.74
C ASP A 61 -11.62 -24.54 -12.72
N VAL A 62 -11.65 -23.19 -12.76
CA VAL A 62 -10.72 -22.31 -12.01
C VAL A 62 -11.42 -21.51 -10.92
N MET A 63 -12.71 -21.23 -11.04
CA MET A 63 -13.45 -20.38 -10.10
C MET A 63 -14.89 -20.86 -9.89
N THR A 64 -15.33 -20.98 -8.64
CA THR A 64 -16.74 -21.27 -8.35
C THR A 64 -17.61 -20.01 -8.50
N ASN A 65 -18.91 -20.18 -8.77
CA ASN A 65 -19.85 -19.05 -8.82
C ASN A 65 -19.91 -18.27 -7.49
N GLN A 66 -19.66 -18.91 -6.33
CA GLN A 66 -19.60 -18.22 -5.03
C GLN A 66 -18.36 -17.33 -4.88
N GLU A 67 -17.23 -17.72 -5.45
CA GLU A 67 -16.01 -16.91 -5.47
C GLU A 67 -16.12 -15.77 -6.48
N LEU A 68 -16.71 -16.04 -7.66
CA LEU A 68 -17.08 -15.00 -8.61
C LEU A 68 -17.99 -13.96 -7.98
N ASP A 69 -19.04 -14.36 -7.25
CA ASP A 69 -19.94 -13.42 -6.58
C ASP A 69 -19.24 -12.56 -5.52
N LYS A 70 -18.35 -13.15 -4.71
CA LYS A 70 -17.53 -12.38 -3.75
C LYS A 70 -16.60 -11.39 -4.47
N ALA A 71 -15.86 -11.84 -5.48
CA ALA A 71 -14.94 -11.01 -6.25
C ALA A 71 -15.67 -9.88 -7.01
N ARG A 72 -16.84 -10.18 -7.59
CA ARG A 72 -17.74 -9.26 -8.29
C ARG A 72 -18.34 -8.23 -7.35
N ALA A 73 -18.75 -8.62 -6.15
CA ALA A 73 -19.23 -7.68 -5.13
C ALA A 73 -18.13 -6.72 -4.67
N TYR A 74 -16.92 -7.23 -4.39
CA TYR A 74 -15.75 -6.40 -4.06
C TYR A 74 -15.39 -5.43 -5.20
N ALA A 75 -15.33 -5.92 -6.44
CA ALA A 75 -15.05 -5.08 -7.61
C ALA A 75 -16.11 -3.98 -7.79
N ILE A 76 -17.40 -4.31 -7.68
CA ILE A 76 -18.50 -3.34 -7.80
C ILE A 76 -18.45 -2.27 -6.71
N ASP A 77 -18.22 -2.63 -5.45
CA ASP A 77 -18.10 -1.64 -4.37
C ASP A 77 -16.84 -0.78 -4.51
N LYS A 78 -15.70 -1.38 -4.89
CA LYS A 78 -14.43 -0.67 -5.11
C LYS A 78 -14.52 0.31 -6.28
N MET A 79 -15.19 -0.07 -7.37
CA MET A 79 -15.48 0.86 -8.47
C MET A 79 -16.40 2.00 -8.02
N ARG A 80 -17.46 1.72 -7.25
CA ARG A 80 -18.35 2.79 -6.75
C ARG A 80 -17.60 3.77 -5.84
N TYR A 81 -16.70 3.29 -5.00
CA TYR A 81 -15.82 4.14 -4.22
C TYR A 81 -14.91 4.99 -5.13
N ASN A 82 -14.20 4.36 -6.08
CA ASN A 82 -13.30 5.05 -7.00
C ASN A 82 -14.01 6.15 -7.79
N GLU A 83 -15.20 5.88 -8.34
CA GLU A 83 -15.96 6.88 -9.11
C GLU A 83 -16.41 8.05 -8.24
N ILE A 84 -16.95 7.79 -7.05
CA ILE A 84 -17.42 8.86 -6.15
C ILE A 84 -16.24 9.73 -5.67
N HIS A 85 -15.10 9.11 -5.37
CA HIS A 85 -13.87 9.81 -4.99
C HIS A 85 -13.26 10.59 -6.17
N SER A 86 -13.25 10.02 -7.37
CA SER A 86 -12.78 10.69 -8.60
C SER A 86 -13.64 11.90 -8.96
N ILE A 87 -14.97 11.77 -8.93
CA ILE A 87 -15.91 12.88 -9.17
C ILE A 87 -15.70 13.97 -8.12
N PHE A 88 -15.51 13.60 -6.84
CA PHE A 88 -15.21 14.58 -5.79
C PHE A 88 -13.89 15.31 -6.07
N ASN A 89 -12.83 14.61 -6.43
CA ASN A 89 -11.51 15.20 -6.67
C ASN A 89 -11.49 16.13 -7.91
N GLU A 90 -12.22 15.79 -8.98
CA GLU A 90 -12.35 16.68 -10.16
C GLU A 90 -13.19 17.92 -9.84
N VAL A 91 -14.29 17.77 -9.09
CA VAL A 91 -15.11 18.90 -8.63
C VAL A 91 -14.35 19.78 -7.65
N GLU A 92 -13.64 19.21 -6.69
CA GLU A 92 -12.76 19.92 -5.75
C GLU A 92 -11.70 20.70 -6.54
N SER A 93 -10.95 20.04 -7.42
CA SER A 93 -9.90 20.67 -8.24
C SER A 93 -10.46 21.79 -9.12
N THR A 94 -11.59 21.57 -9.78
CA THR A 94 -12.30 22.56 -10.61
C THR A 94 -12.73 23.78 -9.78
N VAL A 95 -13.33 23.56 -8.60
CA VAL A 95 -13.79 24.65 -7.73
C VAL A 95 -12.61 25.43 -7.14
N LEU A 96 -11.55 24.76 -6.69
CA LEU A 96 -10.33 25.38 -6.20
C LEU A 96 -9.61 26.21 -7.28
N LEU A 97 -9.60 25.71 -8.53
CA LEU A 97 -9.08 26.42 -9.71
C LEU A 97 -9.91 27.67 -10.02
N LEU A 98 -11.25 27.54 -10.11
CA LEU A 98 -12.18 28.64 -10.43
C LEU A 98 -12.23 29.73 -9.35
N ILE A 99 -12.06 29.38 -8.08
CA ILE A 99 -11.97 30.33 -6.95
C ILE A 99 -10.60 31.04 -6.91
N GLY A 100 -9.58 30.50 -7.59
CA GLY A 100 -8.22 31.05 -7.55
C GLY A 100 -7.53 30.79 -6.21
N ILE A 101 -7.75 29.63 -5.59
CA ILE A 101 -7.19 29.33 -4.26
C ILE A 101 -5.65 29.35 -4.25
N LEU A 102 -5.01 29.00 -5.37
CA LEU A 102 -3.56 28.90 -5.48
C LEU A 102 -2.88 30.29 -5.39
N PRO A 103 -3.28 31.33 -6.16
CA PRO A 103 -2.89 32.71 -5.91
C PRO A 103 -3.15 33.19 -4.47
N TRP A 104 -4.29 32.84 -3.88
CA TRP A 104 -4.64 33.23 -2.51
C TRP A 104 -3.72 32.57 -1.46
N LEU A 105 -3.42 31.27 -1.60
CA LEU A 105 -2.47 30.53 -0.77
C LEU A 105 -1.05 31.07 -0.92
N TRP A 106 -0.63 31.41 -2.14
CA TRP A 106 0.68 32.02 -2.40
C TRP A 106 0.82 33.38 -1.70
N SER A 107 -0.17 34.26 -1.85
CA SER A 107 -0.24 35.55 -1.16
C SER A 107 -0.24 35.38 0.36
N THR A 108 -1.06 34.48 0.88
CA THR A 108 -1.15 34.16 2.32
C THR A 108 0.19 33.65 2.87
N SER A 109 0.91 32.81 2.11
CA SER A 109 2.26 32.34 2.49
C SER A 109 3.26 33.50 2.58
N GLY A 110 3.24 34.43 1.64
CA GLY A 110 4.07 35.64 1.68
C GLY A 110 3.73 36.54 2.87
N ASN A 111 2.44 36.77 3.13
CA ASN A 111 1.98 37.56 4.28
C ASN A 111 2.37 36.95 5.63
N ILE A 112 2.44 35.61 5.73
CA ILE A 112 2.97 34.92 6.93
C ILE A 112 4.47 35.19 7.08
N LEU A 113 5.28 35.07 6.03
CA LEU A 113 6.71 35.37 6.09
C LEU A 113 7.01 36.82 6.50
N LEU A 114 6.28 37.78 5.94
CA LEU A 114 6.41 39.20 6.27
C LEU A 114 6.10 39.50 7.74
N LYS A 115 5.21 38.73 8.37
CA LYS A 115 4.92 38.84 9.82
C LYS A 115 6.08 38.36 10.71
N TYR A 116 7.00 37.57 10.16
CA TYR A 116 8.20 37.06 10.83
C TYR A 116 9.51 37.71 10.30
N ASP A 117 9.43 38.90 9.70
CA ASP A 117 10.58 39.69 9.19
C ASP A 117 11.35 39.06 8.01
N TYR A 118 10.84 37.96 7.43
CA TYR A 118 11.47 37.26 6.30
C TYR A 118 11.15 37.91 4.95
N HIS A 119 11.69 39.11 4.72
CA HIS A 119 11.56 39.82 3.45
C HIS A 119 12.24 39.06 2.28
N ASN A 120 11.59 39.04 1.12
CA ASN A 120 12.13 38.60 -0.19
C ASN A 120 12.67 37.14 -0.27
N HIS A 121 12.33 36.25 0.66
CA HIS A 121 12.77 34.84 0.64
C HIS A 121 11.81 33.94 -0.18
N GLU A 122 11.85 34.05 -1.50
CA GLU A 122 11.00 33.29 -2.45
C GLU A 122 10.98 31.77 -2.20
N ILE A 123 12.16 31.18 -1.91
CA ILE A 123 12.28 29.74 -1.63
C ILE A 123 11.51 29.36 -0.36
N LEU A 124 11.59 30.20 0.68
CA LEU A 124 10.90 29.96 1.95
C LEU A 124 9.38 30.16 1.80
N GLN A 125 8.94 31.13 0.99
CA GLN A 125 7.53 31.29 0.62
C GLN A 125 7.02 30.07 -0.13
N SER A 126 7.82 29.54 -1.07
CA SER A 126 7.49 28.34 -1.86
C SER A 126 7.42 27.08 -1.00
N VAL A 127 8.35 26.92 -0.05
CA VAL A 127 8.35 25.81 0.92
C VAL A 127 7.14 25.89 1.85
N LEU A 128 6.75 27.08 2.32
CA LEU A 128 5.53 27.27 3.13
C LEU A 128 4.26 27.00 2.32
N PHE A 129 4.18 27.52 1.10
CA PHE A 129 3.07 27.30 0.17
C PHE A 129 2.86 25.80 -0.11
N LEU A 130 3.93 25.07 -0.46
CA LEU A 130 3.89 23.63 -0.65
C LEU A 130 3.50 22.89 0.65
N SER A 131 4.02 23.34 1.81
CA SER A 131 3.65 22.77 3.11
C SER A 131 2.15 22.87 3.38
N ILE A 132 1.53 24.03 3.11
CA ILE A 132 0.09 24.23 3.31
C ILE A 132 -0.72 23.34 2.35
N ILE A 133 -0.30 23.22 1.09
CA ILE A 133 -0.94 22.33 0.10
C ILE A 133 -0.80 20.85 0.51
N MET A 134 0.36 20.43 1.00
CA MET A 134 0.57 19.06 1.50
C MET A 134 -0.31 18.75 2.73
N ILE A 135 -0.49 19.70 3.65
CA ILE A 135 -1.42 19.56 4.78
C ILE A 135 -2.88 19.51 4.29
N TYR A 136 -3.27 20.38 3.37
CA TYR A 136 -4.62 20.38 2.78
C TYR A 136 -4.93 19.03 2.12
N SER A 137 -4.06 18.56 1.24
CA SER A 137 -4.21 17.27 0.53
C SER A 137 -4.28 16.09 1.51
N ALA A 138 -3.44 16.07 2.54
CA ALA A 138 -3.48 15.04 3.58
C ALA A 138 -4.80 15.06 4.37
N ILE A 139 -5.35 16.24 4.69
CA ILE A 139 -6.63 16.37 5.40
C ILE A 139 -7.81 15.96 4.50
N SER A 140 -7.86 16.43 3.25
CA SER A 140 -8.93 16.07 2.29
C SER A 140 -8.93 14.57 1.97
N GLY A 141 -7.75 13.94 1.91
CA GLY A 141 -7.61 12.50 1.69
C GLY A 141 -7.95 11.58 2.88
N ILE A 142 -7.97 12.08 4.12
CA ILE A 142 -8.22 11.25 5.32
C ILE A 142 -9.62 10.60 5.31
N PRO A 143 -10.73 11.31 5.06
CA PRO A 143 -12.06 10.70 4.96
C PRO A 143 -12.15 9.60 3.90
N TRP A 144 -11.56 9.83 2.72
CA TRP A 144 -11.54 8.86 1.63
C TRP A 144 -10.74 7.60 1.98
N SER A 145 -9.57 7.77 2.58
CA SER A 145 -8.72 6.66 3.03
C SER A 145 -9.35 5.88 4.19
N TYR A 146 -9.98 6.57 5.15
CA TYR A 146 -10.72 5.95 6.25
C TYR A 146 -11.89 5.10 5.72
N TYR A 147 -12.69 5.61 4.79
CA TYR A 147 -13.77 4.85 4.17
C TYR A 147 -13.24 3.63 3.41
N TYR A 148 -12.13 3.77 2.67
CA TYR A 148 -11.50 2.66 1.96
C TYR A 148 -11.11 1.52 2.92
N HIS A 149 -10.42 1.83 4.01
CA HIS A 149 -9.95 0.79 4.94
C HIS A 149 -11.05 0.25 5.87
N PHE A 150 -11.81 1.12 6.54
CA PHE A 150 -12.72 0.73 7.63
C PHE A 150 -14.17 0.50 7.19
N VAL A 151 -14.52 0.77 5.92
CA VAL A 151 -15.85 0.45 5.37
C VAL A 151 -15.75 -0.51 4.18
N LEU A 152 -14.95 -0.18 3.16
CA LEU A 152 -14.84 -1.01 1.95
C LEU A 152 -14.04 -2.30 2.20
N GLU A 153 -12.78 -2.19 2.61
CA GLU A 153 -11.90 -3.36 2.83
C GLU A 153 -12.33 -4.17 4.07
N GLU A 154 -12.97 -3.55 5.07
CA GLU A 154 -13.56 -4.24 6.23
C GLU A 154 -14.79 -5.07 5.82
N LYS A 155 -15.73 -4.51 5.04
CA LYS A 155 -16.92 -5.23 4.53
C LYS A 155 -16.56 -6.51 3.79
N HIS A 156 -15.44 -6.52 3.07
CA HIS A 156 -14.93 -7.66 2.31
C HIS A 156 -13.87 -8.48 3.08
N GLY A 157 -13.67 -8.21 4.36
CA GLY A 157 -12.80 -8.97 5.27
C GLY A 157 -11.30 -8.84 5.02
N PHE A 158 -10.88 -7.92 4.14
CA PHE A 158 -9.48 -7.68 3.78
C PHE A 158 -8.74 -6.82 4.81
N ASN A 159 -9.37 -5.80 5.40
CA ASN A 159 -8.70 -4.94 6.39
C ASN A 159 -8.25 -5.73 7.62
N LYS A 160 -7.08 -5.39 8.17
CA LYS A 160 -6.54 -5.95 9.43
C LYS A 160 -6.00 -4.87 10.38
N GLN A 161 -6.06 -3.59 9.99
CA GLN A 161 -5.53 -2.47 10.76
C GLN A 161 -6.54 -1.97 11.79
N THR A 162 -6.02 -1.53 12.93
CA THR A 162 -6.80 -0.75 13.90
C THR A 162 -6.75 0.75 13.56
N VAL A 163 -7.74 1.52 14.01
CA VAL A 163 -7.77 2.99 13.82
C VAL A 163 -6.51 3.66 14.42
N GLY A 164 -6.02 3.16 15.57
CA GLY A 164 -4.78 3.64 16.18
C GLY A 164 -3.53 3.36 15.34
N PHE A 165 -3.45 2.20 14.68
CA PHE A 165 -2.40 1.90 13.72
C PHE A 165 -2.49 2.84 12.51
N PHE A 166 -3.68 2.98 11.91
CA PHE A 166 -3.93 3.83 10.75
C PHE A 166 -3.54 5.30 10.98
N ILE A 167 -3.93 5.89 12.11
CA ILE A 167 -3.57 7.28 12.45
C ILE A 167 -2.05 7.42 12.62
N LYS A 168 -1.42 6.50 13.38
CA LYS A 168 0.04 6.50 13.59
C LYS A 168 0.81 6.35 12.26
N ASP A 169 0.33 5.49 11.37
CA ASP A 169 0.93 5.24 10.07
C ASP A 169 0.78 6.44 9.13
N THR A 170 -0.41 7.07 9.11
CA THR A 170 -0.68 8.30 8.35
C THR A 170 0.21 9.46 8.80
N ILE A 171 0.37 9.68 10.11
CA ILE A 171 1.25 10.72 10.66
C ILE A 171 2.72 10.44 10.32
N LYS A 172 3.20 9.18 10.47
CA LYS A 172 4.56 8.79 10.05
C LYS A 172 4.81 9.06 8.56
N LYS A 173 3.84 8.69 7.70
CA LYS A 173 3.91 8.92 6.25
C LYS A 173 4.01 10.41 5.94
N LEU A 174 3.10 11.22 6.50
CA LEU A 174 3.08 12.67 6.30
C LEU A 174 4.42 13.32 6.70
N LEU A 175 4.91 13.03 7.92
CA LEU A 175 6.18 13.58 8.41
C LEU A 175 7.37 13.17 7.53
N LEU A 176 7.42 11.92 7.06
CA LEU A 176 8.49 11.49 6.15
C LEU A 176 8.41 12.20 4.80
N THR A 177 7.22 12.31 4.20
CA THR A 177 7.03 13.03 2.93
C THR A 177 7.44 14.49 3.06
N PHE A 178 7.15 15.14 4.20
CA PHE A 178 7.65 16.48 4.53
C PHE A 178 9.18 16.56 4.56
N VAL A 179 9.82 15.66 5.32
CA VAL A 179 11.29 15.62 5.50
C VAL A 179 12.03 15.33 4.19
N LEU A 180 11.45 14.58 3.26
CA LEU A 180 12.06 14.30 1.96
C LEU A 180 11.74 15.37 0.91
N THR A 181 10.48 15.81 0.81
CA THR A 181 10.02 16.65 -0.30
C THR A 181 10.48 18.10 -0.15
N LEU A 182 10.37 18.70 1.04
CA LEU A 182 10.67 20.13 1.21
C LEU A 182 12.15 20.48 0.94
N PRO A 183 13.15 19.69 1.39
CA PRO A 183 14.54 19.93 1.01
C PRO A 183 14.77 19.79 -0.49
N ILE A 184 14.31 18.69 -1.11
CA ILE A 184 14.48 18.45 -2.55
C ILE A 184 13.84 19.57 -3.38
N PHE A 185 12.65 20.01 -3.01
CA PHE A 185 11.95 21.14 -3.65
C PHE A 185 12.72 22.46 -3.48
N SER A 186 13.25 22.75 -2.29
CA SER A 186 14.05 23.97 -2.07
C SER A 186 15.34 23.99 -2.88
N LEU A 187 16.02 22.83 -3.03
CA LEU A 187 17.21 22.69 -3.87
C LEU A 187 16.85 22.81 -5.36
N LEU A 188 15.73 22.22 -5.79
CA LEU A 188 15.25 22.32 -7.17
C LEU A 188 14.98 23.78 -7.56
N ILE A 189 14.26 24.55 -6.72
CA ILE A 189 14.06 25.99 -6.95
C ILE A 189 15.40 26.71 -7.00
N LYS A 190 16.35 26.38 -6.11
CA LYS A 190 17.67 27.02 -6.10
C LYS A 190 18.50 26.72 -7.35
N ILE A 191 18.34 25.54 -7.95
CA ILE A 191 18.94 25.17 -9.23
C ILE A 191 18.28 25.95 -10.38
N ILE A 192 16.94 26.06 -10.39
CA ILE A 192 16.21 26.86 -11.39
C ILE A 192 16.64 28.33 -11.35
N GLN A 193 16.73 28.94 -10.16
CA GLN A 193 17.16 30.33 -9.96
C GLN A 193 18.62 30.63 -10.42
N ILE A 194 19.49 29.63 -10.56
CA ILE A 194 20.93 29.82 -10.84
C ILE A 194 21.34 29.23 -12.21
N GLY A 195 20.57 28.28 -12.76
CA GLY A 195 20.97 27.49 -13.92
C GLY A 195 21.04 28.21 -15.26
N GLY A 196 20.60 29.48 -15.35
CA GLY A 196 20.55 30.26 -16.59
C GLY A 196 19.71 29.59 -17.68
N ASP A 197 20.01 29.87 -18.94
CA ASP A 197 19.24 29.38 -20.10
C ASP A 197 19.11 27.84 -20.16
N TYR A 198 20.07 27.12 -19.56
CA TYR A 198 20.12 25.65 -19.50
C TYR A 198 19.63 25.07 -18.16
N PHE A 199 18.90 25.84 -17.33
CA PHE A 199 18.42 25.41 -16.01
C PHE A 199 17.71 24.06 -16.02
N PHE A 200 16.96 23.77 -17.10
CA PHE A 200 16.20 22.54 -17.27
C PHE A 200 17.10 21.29 -17.31
N VAL A 201 18.33 21.39 -17.83
CA VAL A 201 19.29 20.27 -17.85
C VAL A 201 19.78 19.96 -16.44
N TYR A 202 20.11 20.99 -15.66
CA TYR A 202 20.55 20.84 -14.27
C TYR A 202 19.41 20.35 -13.36
N ALA A 203 18.19 20.84 -13.57
CA ALA A 203 16.99 20.40 -12.87
C ALA A 203 16.65 18.94 -13.16
N TRP A 204 16.65 18.53 -14.43
CA TRP A 204 16.47 17.14 -14.86
C TRP A 204 17.53 16.21 -14.26
N LEU A 205 18.80 16.59 -14.32
CA LEU A 205 19.91 15.80 -13.77
C LEU A 205 19.79 15.68 -12.24
N PHE A 206 19.42 16.76 -11.55
CA PHE A 206 19.18 16.74 -10.10
C PHE A 206 18.01 15.83 -9.72
N ILE A 207 16.85 15.95 -10.39
CA ILE A 207 15.69 15.07 -10.15
C ILE A 207 16.04 13.61 -10.44
N THR A 208 16.80 13.34 -11.50
CA THR A 208 17.29 11.99 -11.84
C THR A 208 18.15 11.41 -10.72
N ILE A 209 19.13 12.17 -10.23
CA ILE A 209 20.01 11.75 -9.13
C ILE A 209 19.22 11.56 -7.83
N MET A 210 18.31 12.49 -7.48
CA MET A 210 17.48 12.37 -6.27
C MET A 210 16.56 11.15 -6.33
N SER A 211 15.92 10.87 -7.47
CA SER A 211 15.08 9.70 -7.67
C SER A 211 15.86 8.38 -7.56
N LEU A 212 17.08 8.31 -8.11
CA LEU A 212 17.97 7.15 -7.94
C LEU A 212 18.42 6.96 -6.49
N ILE A 213 18.72 8.06 -5.77
CA ILE A 213 19.04 8.02 -4.33
C ILE A 213 17.85 7.52 -3.51
N ILE A 214 16.63 8.03 -3.77
CA ILE A 214 15.41 7.57 -3.10
C ILE A 214 15.15 6.09 -3.40
N ALA A 215 15.26 5.65 -4.65
CA ALA A 215 15.09 4.24 -5.04
C ALA A 215 16.10 3.30 -4.35
N PHE A 216 17.31 3.78 -4.04
CA PHE A 216 18.31 3.01 -3.28
C PHE A 216 18.04 3.02 -1.76
N ILE A 217 17.69 4.17 -1.19
CA ILE A 217 17.44 4.34 0.25
C ILE A 217 16.12 3.67 0.66
N TYR A 218 15.08 3.76 -0.17
CA TYR A 218 13.71 3.41 0.19
C TYR A 218 13.56 2.01 0.82
N PRO A 219 13.97 0.90 0.16
CA PRO A 219 13.77 -0.43 0.71
C PRO A 219 14.75 -0.81 1.83
N ASN A 220 15.76 0.02 2.10
CA ASN A 220 16.75 -0.19 3.17
C ASN A 220 16.42 0.58 4.45
N TYR A 221 15.86 1.80 4.32
CA TYR A 221 15.72 2.74 5.43
C TYR A 221 14.31 3.36 5.56
N ILE A 222 13.48 3.33 4.51
CA ILE A 222 12.12 3.90 4.55
C ILE A 222 11.08 2.82 4.83
N ALA A 223 11.05 1.76 4.01
CA ALA A 223 10.08 0.68 4.16
C ALA A 223 10.12 0.01 5.56
N PRO A 224 11.30 -0.22 6.18
CA PRO A 224 11.37 -0.75 7.55
C PRO A 224 10.85 0.19 8.67
N LEU A 225 10.52 1.45 8.37
CA LEU A 225 9.83 2.35 9.32
C LEU A 225 8.30 2.14 9.32
N PHE A 226 7.80 1.43 8.31
CA PHE A 226 6.38 1.17 8.11
C PHE A 226 6.01 -0.29 8.40
N ASP A 227 6.88 -1.23 8.02
CA ASP A 227 6.60 -2.67 8.07
C ASP A 227 7.80 -3.46 8.63
N ARG A 228 7.54 -4.62 9.24
CA ARG A 228 8.58 -5.54 9.72
C ARG A 228 9.09 -6.40 8.56
N TYR A 229 10.42 -6.53 8.45
CA TYR A 229 11.11 -7.33 7.42
C TYR A 229 12.07 -8.34 8.09
N ASP A 230 11.63 -9.59 8.22
CA ASP A 230 12.46 -10.66 8.77
C ASP A 230 13.08 -11.49 7.62
N PRO A 231 14.29 -12.07 7.79
CA PRO A 231 14.83 -13.01 6.81
C PRO A 231 13.93 -14.23 6.64
N LEU A 232 13.82 -14.77 5.41
CA LEU A 232 13.11 -16.04 5.20
C LEU A 232 13.85 -17.17 5.94
N ARG A 233 13.13 -17.89 6.79
CA ARG A 233 13.66 -19.02 7.58
C ARG A 233 14.23 -20.12 6.68
N GLU A 234 15.21 -20.85 7.19
CA GLU A 234 15.78 -22.01 6.48
C GLU A 234 14.71 -23.09 6.27
N GLY A 235 14.71 -23.72 5.10
CA GLY A 235 13.71 -24.72 4.72
C GLY A 235 13.65 -24.98 3.22
N GLU A 236 12.68 -25.78 2.81
CA GLU A 236 12.50 -26.22 1.41
C GLU A 236 12.25 -25.05 0.45
N LEU A 237 11.25 -24.19 0.74
CA LEU A 237 10.93 -23.01 -0.08
C LEU A 237 12.18 -22.14 -0.32
N ARG A 238 12.93 -21.82 0.73
CA ARG A 238 14.17 -21.04 0.62
C ARG A 238 15.22 -21.75 -0.23
N SER A 239 15.45 -23.03 0.03
CA SER A 239 16.41 -23.85 -0.74
C SER A 239 16.06 -23.90 -2.23
N SER A 240 14.78 -23.94 -2.57
CA SER A 240 14.30 -23.96 -3.96
C SER A 240 14.37 -22.58 -4.62
N ILE A 241 14.13 -21.47 -3.89
CA ILE A 241 14.35 -20.11 -4.39
C ILE A 241 15.84 -19.87 -4.68
N GLU A 242 16.73 -20.31 -3.81
CA GLU A 242 18.18 -20.18 -3.98
C GLU A 242 18.66 -20.98 -5.21
N LYS A 243 18.23 -22.25 -5.37
CA LYS A 243 18.49 -23.06 -6.57
C LYS A 243 17.94 -22.43 -7.86
N LEU A 244 16.74 -21.85 -7.81
CA LEU A 244 16.12 -21.19 -8.96
C LEU A 244 16.93 -19.94 -9.37
N ALA A 245 17.31 -19.11 -8.39
CA ALA A 245 18.14 -17.93 -8.62
C ALA A 245 19.52 -18.28 -9.18
N GLU A 246 20.18 -19.32 -8.65
CA GLU A 246 21.46 -19.84 -9.16
C GLU A 246 21.33 -20.31 -10.62
N LYS A 247 20.30 -21.11 -10.93
CA LYS A 247 20.03 -21.64 -12.28
C LYS A 247 19.91 -20.54 -13.34
N ILE A 248 19.29 -19.41 -13.00
CA ILE A 248 19.15 -18.24 -13.90
C ILE A 248 20.28 -17.20 -13.73
N LYS A 249 21.26 -17.45 -12.85
CA LYS A 249 22.35 -16.53 -12.48
C LYS A 249 21.88 -15.17 -11.96
N PHE A 250 20.73 -15.12 -11.30
CA PHE A 250 20.24 -13.94 -10.61
C PHE A 250 21.11 -13.68 -9.37
N PRO A 251 21.66 -12.47 -9.17
CA PRO A 251 22.56 -12.18 -8.06
C PRO A 251 21.77 -11.94 -6.76
N LEU A 252 21.21 -13.02 -6.21
CA LEU A 252 20.47 -13.06 -4.97
C LEU A 252 21.42 -12.84 -3.78
N ALA A 253 21.17 -11.79 -3.00
CA ALA A 253 21.93 -11.49 -1.79
C ALA A 253 21.17 -11.89 -0.51
N LYS A 254 19.83 -11.70 -0.47
CA LYS A 254 18.96 -12.07 0.66
C LYS A 254 17.50 -12.29 0.22
N ILE A 255 16.77 -13.13 0.94
CA ILE A 255 15.32 -13.27 0.86
C ILE A 255 14.71 -12.79 2.19
N TYR A 256 13.67 -11.96 2.11
CA TYR A 256 12.94 -11.41 3.25
C TYR A 256 11.46 -11.77 3.16
N VAL A 257 10.79 -11.84 4.32
CA VAL A 257 9.33 -11.84 4.44
C VAL A 257 8.89 -10.56 5.13
N VAL A 258 7.87 -9.89 4.57
CA VAL A 258 7.26 -8.68 5.14
C VAL A 258 5.94 -9.01 5.84
N GLU A 259 5.67 -8.35 6.96
CA GLU A 259 4.44 -8.49 7.76
C GLU A 259 3.24 -7.77 7.10
N GLY A 260 2.83 -8.24 5.92
CA GLY A 260 1.69 -7.73 5.17
C GLY A 260 0.35 -7.98 5.87
N SER A 261 0.25 -9.10 6.61
CA SER A 261 -0.96 -9.50 7.36
C SER A 261 -1.41 -8.48 8.41
N ALA A 262 -0.48 -7.71 9.00
CA ALA A 262 -0.80 -6.61 9.91
C ALA A 262 -1.53 -5.44 9.21
N ARG A 263 -1.47 -5.37 7.87
CA ARG A 263 -2.15 -4.34 7.07
C ARG A 263 -3.41 -4.85 6.38
N SER A 264 -3.34 -6.02 5.76
CA SER A 264 -4.46 -6.59 4.99
C SER A 264 -4.25 -8.07 4.67
N ALA A 265 -5.30 -8.75 4.24
CA ALA A 265 -5.21 -10.12 3.71
C ALA A 265 -4.72 -10.21 2.24
N HIS A 266 -4.31 -9.10 1.61
CA HIS A 266 -3.75 -9.12 0.25
C HIS A 266 -2.35 -9.71 0.22
N SER A 267 -2.00 -10.40 -0.87
CA SER A 267 -0.74 -11.12 -1.07
C SER A 267 0.06 -10.52 -2.21
N ASN A 268 1.39 -10.47 -2.08
CA ASN A 268 2.28 -9.97 -3.13
C ASN A 268 3.70 -10.54 -2.99
N ALA A 269 4.48 -10.50 -4.06
CA ALA A 269 5.93 -10.73 -4.08
C ALA A 269 6.60 -9.67 -4.94
N TYR A 270 7.82 -9.26 -4.59
CA TYR A 270 8.60 -8.35 -5.41
C TYR A 270 10.11 -8.54 -5.16
N PHE A 271 10.94 -8.03 -6.07
CA PHE A 271 12.38 -7.96 -5.88
C PHE A 271 12.89 -6.54 -6.08
N TYR A 272 13.97 -6.19 -5.39
CA TYR A 272 14.63 -4.89 -5.50
C TYR A 272 16.15 -5.01 -5.46
N GLY A 273 16.84 -3.89 -5.67
CA GLY A 273 18.29 -3.78 -5.51
C GLY A 273 19.05 -3.68 -6.82
N PHE A 274 20.15 -2.93 -6.77
CA PHE A 274 20.99 -2.60 -7.91
C PHE A 274 22.12 -3.61 -8.10
N PHE A 275 22.54 -3.81 -9.35
CA PHE A 275 23.65 -4.67 -9.76
C PHE A 275 23.65 -6.05 -9.07
N LYS A 276 24.65 -6.32 -8.22
CA LYS A 276 24.94 -7.63 -7.60
C LYS A 276 24.27 -7.83 -6.22
N ALA A 277 23.47 -6.88 -5.75
CA ALA A 277 22.91 -6.87 -4.40
C ALA A 277 21.37 -6.96 -4.42
N LYS A 278 20.83 -7.93 -5.17
CA LYS A 278 19.37 -8.06 -5.33
C LYS A 278 18.75 -8.82 -4.17
N ARG A 279 17.54 -8.45 -3.80
CA ARG A 279 16.79 -9.04 -2.69
C ARG A 279 15.37 -9.35 -3.13
N ILE A 280 14.83 -10.45 -2.62
CA ILE A 280 13.43 -10.86 -2.81
C ILE A 280 12.67 -10.53 -1.52
N VAL A 281 11.44 -10.03 -1.67
CA VAL A 281 10.47 -9.86 -0.58
C VAL A 281 9.23 -10.64 -0.93
N LEU A 282 8.81 -11.51 -0.01
CA LEU A 282 7.52 -12.20 -0.04
C LEU A 282 6.63 -11.59 1.04
N TYR A 283 5.34 -11.42 0.78
CA TYR A 283 4.39 -11.12 1.85
C TYR A 283 4.14 -12.40 2.67
N ASP A 284 4.01 -12.27 3.99
CA ASP A 284 3.63 -13.38 4.86
C ASP A 284 2.28 -14.00 4.46
N THR A 285 1.34 -13.20 3.98
CA THR A 285 0.05 -13.62 3.40
C THR A 285 0.17 -14.47 2.14
N LEU A 286 1.27 -14.34 1.38
CA LEU A 286 1.51 -15.13 0.17
C LEU A 286 1.98 -16.55 0.49
N ILE A 287 2.65 -16.79 1.62
CA ILE A 287 3.23 -18.11 1.94
C ILE A 287 2.26 -18.88 2.83
N LYS A 288 1.69 -19.97 2.32
CA LYS A 288 0.65 -20.74 3.03
C LYS A 288 1.08 -21.19 4.42
N GLY A 289 0.27 -20.86 5.42
CA GLY A 289 0.50 -21.25 6.82
C GLY A 289 1.71 -20.58 7.52
N TYR A 290 2.45 -19.71 6.83
CA TYR A 290 3.58 -18.97 7.39
C TYR A 290 3.09 -17.95 8.42
N SER A 291 3.88 -17.73 9.47
CA SER A 291 3.56 -16.74 10.50
C SER A 291 4.83 -16.33 11.24
N LEU A 292 5.18 -15.06 11.13
CA LEU A 292 6.43 -14.48 11.63
C LEU A 292 6.65 -14.74 13.14
N HIS A 293 5.59 -14.74 13.94
CA HIS A 293 5.63 -14.80 15.41
C HIS A 293 5.70 -16.23 16.03
N LYS A 294 5.68 -17.32 15.25
CA LYS A 294 5.41 -18.68 15.78
C LYS A 294 6.50 -19.36 16.62
N ASP A 295 7.72 -18.83 16.67
CA ASP A 295 8.90 -19.59 17.15
C ASP A 295 9.47 -19.06 18.48
N GLU A 296 9.41 -17.75 18.76
CA GLU A 296 9.85 -17.18 20.04
C GLU A 296 9.02 -17.76 21.22
N ASP A 297 7.71 -17.93 21.01
CA ASP A 297 6.76 -18.43 22.00
C ASP A 297 6.87 -19.95 22.29
N LYS A 298 7.69 -20.68 21.52
CA LYS A 298 7.99 -22.11 21.77
C LYS A 298 9.19 -22.30 22.67
N THR A 299 10.23 -21.47 22.52
CA THR A 299 11.46 -21.58 23.32
C THR A 299 11.23 -21.34 24.81
N ASP A 300 10.40 -20.36 25.19
CA ASP A 300 10.12 -20.05 26.61
C ASP A 300 9.09 -21.01 27.25
N LYS A 301 8.23 -21.64 26.43
CA LYS A 301 7.26 -22.66 26.89
C LYS A 301 7.82 -24.08 26.95
N GLY A 302 8.93 -24.36 26.26
CA GLY A 302 9.65 -25.63 26.37
C GLY A 302 10.27 -25.81 27.75
N ASN A 303 11.22 -24.93 28.12
CA ASN A 303 11.96 -25.05 29.38
C ASN A 303 11.04 -25.04 30.62
N LYS A 304 10.01 -24.20 30.63
CA LYS A 304 9.04 -24.11 31.74
C LYS A 304 8.14 -25.34 31.91
N LEU A 305 8.11 -26.27 30.96
CA LEU A 305 7.29 -27.48 31.07
C LEU A 305 8.04 -28.70 31.60
N ASP A 306 9.37 -28.67 31.66
CA ASP A 306 10.18 -29.79 32.15
C ASP A 306 10.77 -29.52 33.54
N GLU A 307 11.11 -28.27 33.89
CA GLU A 307 11.48 -27.91 35.28
C GLU A 307 10.32 -28.22 36.26
N THR A 308 9.10 -27.75 35.98
CA THR A 308 7.94 -27.94 36.87
C THR A 308 7.40 -29.38 36.94
N LYS A 309 7.96 -30.32 36.15
CA LYS A 309 7.66 -31.76 36.28
C LYS A 309 8.62 -32.50 37.20
N SER A 310 9.80 -31.95 37.48
CA SER A 310 10.77 -32.61 38.37
C SER A 310 10.41 -32.47 39.84
N GLU A 311 9.76 -31.38 40.23
CA GLU A 311 9.46 -31.07 41.65
C GLU A 311 8.11 -31.58 42.15
N LYS A 312 7.19 -32.01 41.27
CA LYS A 312 5.81 -32.37 41.64
C LYS A 312 5.54 -33.85 41.92
N ASN A 313 6.52 -34.73 41.73
CA ASN A 313 6.33 -36.18 41.90
C ASN A 313 6.64 -36.72 43.31
N GLU A 314 7.01 -35.87 44.28
CA GLU A 314 7.38 -36.31 45.65
C GLU A 314 6.34 -35.98 46.75
N GLU A 315 5.31 -35.16 46.50
CA GLU A 315 4.33 -34.76 47.54
C GLU A 315 2.94 -35.42 47.45
N GLU A 316 2.47 -35.89 46.27
CA GLU A 316 1.12 -36.49 46.13
C GLU A 316 1.02 -37.97 46.55
N THR A 317 1.66 -38.33 47.67
CA THR A 317 1.44 -39.61 48.37
C THR A 317 1.16 -39.44 49.87
N ASN A 318 0.27 -38.49 50.25
CA ASN A 318 -0.41 -38.51 51.56
C ASN A 318 -1.63 -37.56 51.63
N SER A 319 -2.83 -38.03 51.24
CA SER A 319 -4.12 -37.67 51.87
C SER A 319 -5.33 -38.29 51.15
N ILE A 320 -5.73 -39.50 51.56
CA ILE A 320 -7.06 -40.05 51.28
C ILE A 320 -7.84 -40.03 52.58
N GLU A 321 -8.91 -39.22 52.70
CA GLU A 321 -10.16 -39.54 53.43
C GLU A 321 -11.19 -38.40 53.43
N THR A 322 -12.47 -38.77 53.65
CA THR A 322 -13.70 -37.93 53.69
C THR A 322 -14.07 -37.25 52.34
N SER A 323 -15.25 -37.39 51.71
CA SER A 323 -16.65 -37.71 52.11
C SER A 323 -17.34 -36.58 52.88
N LYS A 324 -18.61 -36.18 52.62
CA LYS A 324 -19.73 -36.86 51.92
C LYS A 324 -20.92 -35.87 51.77
N LEU A 325 -21.83 -36.08 50.78
CA LEU A 325 -23.20 -35.47 50.71
C LEU A 325 -23.19 -33.93 50.51
N GLU A 326 -24.22 -33.19 50.06
CA GLU A 326 -25.61 -33.40 49.58
C GLU A 326 -26.04 -32.10 48.79
N THR A 327 -27.19 -31.86 48.14
CA THR A 327 -28.50 -32.56 47.92
C THR A 327 -28.99 -32.27 46.47
N GLU A 328 -30.28 -32.49 46.15
CA GLU A 328 -31.00 -32.06 44.93
C GLU A 328 -31.39 -30.55 45.01
N ASP A 329 -31.85 -29.82 43.98
CA ASP A 329 -33.13 -30.00 43.27
C ASP A 329 -33.30 -28.99 42.08
N ASN A 330 -34.40 -29.18 41.33
CA ASN A 330 -35.12 -28.27 40.43
C ASN A 330 -34.76 -28.23 38.93
N THR A 331 -35.79 -27.99 38.11
CA THR A 331 -35.83 -28.39 36.69
C THR A 331 -36.30 -27.29 35.73
N LEU A 332 -36.18 -27.56 34.42
CA LEU A 332 -36.94 -26.93 33.33
C LEU A 332 -36.81 -25.41 33.13
N THR A 333 -35.75 -24.95 32.43
CA THR A 333 -35.87 -23.72 31.60
C THR A 333 -34.93 -23.58 30.38
N HIS A 334 -34.06 -24.55 30.05
CA HIS A 334 -33.19 -24.46 28.86
C HIS A 334 -33.41 -25.57 27.82
N ARG A 335 -34.18 -25.25 26.77
CA ARG A 335 -34.25 -26.05 25.52
C ARG A 335 -34.47 -25.20 24.25
N LYS A 336 -33.95 -23.96 24.26
CA LYS A 336 -33.99 -23.00 23.14
C LYS A 336 -32.68 -22.20 22.94
N THR A 337 -31.60 -22.61 23.59
CA THR A 337 -30.29 -21.91 23.52
C THR A 337 -29.17 -22.80 22.96
N SER A 338 -29.43 -24.08 22.69
CA SER A 338 -28.43 -25.06 22.24
C SER A 338 -28.06 -24.94 20.76
N ASP A 339 -28.96 -24.42 19.94
CA ASP A 339 -28.85 -24.54 18.48
C ASP A 339 -28.25 -23.27 17.88
N ASP A 340 -28.63 -22.08 18.40
CA ASP A 340 -27.98 -20.81 18.07
C ASP A 340 -26.51 -20.78 18.53
N GLN A 341 -26.21 -21.34 19.72
CA GLN A 341 -24.83 -21.49 20.19
C GLN A 341 -24.02 -22.50 19.35
N LYS A 342 -24.66 -23.55 18.81
CA LYS A 342 -24.00 -24.45 17.85
C LYS A 342 -23.68 -23.75 16.54
N ASN A 343 -24.66 -23.05 15.95
CA ASN A 343 -24.45 -22.32 14.69
C ASN A 343 -23.34 -21.28 14.82
N ALA A 344 -23.31 -20.50 15.91
CA ALA A 344 -22.24 -19.54 16.16
C ALA A 344 -20.86 -20.22 16.30
N VAL A 345 -20.78 -21.34 17.02
CA VAL A 345 -19.52 -22.09 17.18
C VAL A 345 -19.06 -22.77 15.89
N ASP A 346 -19.97 -23.30 15.07
CA ASP A 346 -19.65 -23.86 13.75
C ASP A 346 -19.20 -22.75 12.77
N GLU A 347 -19.83 -21.57 12.77
CA GLU A 347 -19.37 -20.44 11.95
C GLU A 347 -18.00 -19.93 12.40
N ASP A 348 -17.71 -19.84 13.70
CA ASP A 348 -16.39 -19.41 14.18
C ASP A 348 -15.30 -20.46 13.94
N GLN A 349 -15.61 -21.76 14.09
CA GLN A 349 -14.69 -22.84 13.71
C GLN A 349 -14.45 -22.89 12.19
N LYS A 350 -15.45 -22.57 11.38
CA LYS A 350 -15.34 -22.49 9.92
C LYS A 350 -14.54 -21.25 9.48
N SER A 351 -14.77 -20.09 10.11
CA SER A 351 -13.95 -18.88 9.91
C SER A 351 -12.50 -19.12 10.31
N THR A 352 -12.27 -19.90 11.37
CA THR A 352 -10.93 -20.24 11.87
C THR A 352 -10.22 -21.28 11.00
N LYS A 353 -10.95 -22.23 10.40
CA LYS A 353 -10.40 -23.14 9.36
C LYS A 353 -10.12 -22.44 8.04
N GLU A 354 -10.95 -21.49 7.59
CA GLU A 354 -10.65 -20.69 6.39
C GLU A 354 -9.42 -19.79 6.57
N LYS A 355 -9.15 -19.30 7.80
CA LYS A 355 -7.95 -18.51 8.10
C LYS A 355 -6.64 -19.29 7.95
N THR A 356 -6.63 -20.63 8.03
CA THR A 356 -5.40 -21.43 7.98
C THR A 356 -5.03 -21.97 6.59
N ASN A 357 -5.88 -21.77 5.57
CA ASN A 357 -5.67 -22.35 4.22
C ASN A 357 -5.48 -21.28 3.11
N LYS A 358 -5.11 -20.05 3.47
CA LYS A 358 -4.78 -18.97 2.52
C LYS A 358 -3.27 -18.85 2.31
N GLY A 359 -2.88 -18.34 1.15
CA GLY A 359 -1.50 -18.33 0.66
C GLY A 359 -1.22 -19.51 -0.27
N CYS A 360 -0.13 -19.38 -1.02
CA CYS A 360 0.36 -20.33 -2.02
C CYS A 360 1.29 -21.39 -1.40
N GLU A 361 1.28 -22.59 -2.00
CA GLU A 361 2.26 -23.64 -1.73
C GLU A 361 3.64 -23.29 -2.31
N SER A 362 4.69 -23.99 -1.87
CA SER A 362 6.08 -23.68 -2.27
C SER A 362 6.30 -23.57 -3.79
N ASP A 363 5.73 -24.50 -4.56
CA ASP A 363 5.86 -24.55 -6.02
C ASP A 363 5.11 -23.41 -6.73
N GLU A 364 3.99 -22.96 -6.17
CA GLU A 364 3.23 -21.82 -6.66
C GLU A 364 3.99 -20.50 -6.39
N VAL A 365 4.59 -20.35 -5.20
CA VAL A 365 5.49 -19.22 -4.89
C VAL A 365 6.71 -19.19 -5.81
N LEU A 366 7.24 -20.36 -6.18
CA LEU A 366 8.33 -20.47 -7.18
C LEU A 366 7.86 -20.10 -8.59
N ALA A 367 6.61 -20.40 -8.97
CA ALA A 367 6.04 -19.97 -10.24
C ALA A 367 5.83 -18.43 -10.30
N VAL A 368 5.37 -17.82 -9.21
CA VAL A 368 5.29 -16.35 -9.07
C VAL A 368 6.69 -15.73 -9.19
N LEU A 369 7.71 -16.30 -8.54
CA LEU A 369 9.08 -15.81 -8.65
C LEU A 369 9.68 -16.02 -10.05
N CYS A 370 9.28 -17.07 -10.80
CA CYS A 370 9.64 -17.20 -12.21
C CYS A 370 9.11 -16.03 -13.07
N HIS A 371 7.89 -15.53 -12.80
CA HIS A 371 7.33 -14.37 -13.48
C HIS A 371 8.16 -13.10 -13.19
N GLU A 372 8.41 -12.83 -11.90
CA GLU A 372 9.23 -11.70 -11.45
C GLU A 372 10.66 -11.73 -12.03
N PHE A 373 11.30 -12.90 -12.02
CA PHE A 373 12.62 -13.08 -12.65
C PHE A 373 12.57 -12.85 -14.17
N GLY A 374 11.43 -13.07 -14.84
CA GLY A 374 11.21 -12.69 -16.23
C GLY A 374 11.33 -11.17 -16.45
N HIS A 375 10.74 -10.35 -15.56
CA HIS A 375 10.88 -8.89 -15.62
C HIS A 375 12.33 -8.41 -15.40
N TRP A 376 13.12 -9.13 -14.59
CA TRP A 376 14.56 -8.87 -14.48
C TRP A 376 15.32 -9.27 -15.75
N PHE A 377 15.10 -10.49 -16.24
CA PHE A 377 15.86 -11.06 -17.36
C PHE A 377 15.63 -10.28 -18.66
N LEU A 378 14.37 -9.91 -18.94
CA LEU A 378 13.99 -9.04 -20.05
C LEU A 378 14.28 -7.56 -19.80
N SER A 379 14.92 -7.22 -18.68
CA SER A 379 15.34 -5.87 -18.31
C SER A 379 14.22 -4.82 -18.27
N HIS A 380 12.97 -5.22 -18.03
CA HIS A 380 11.81 -4.32 -17.97
C HIS A 380 12.02 -3.16 -16.99
N ASN A 381 12.64 -3.43 -15.83
CA ASN A 381 12.95 -2.41 -14.83
C ASN A 381 14.00 -1.39 -15.29
N LEU A 382 14.87 -1.73 -16.26
CA LEU A 382 15.79 -0.78 -16.88
C LEU A 382 15.08 0.03 -17.98
N VAL A 383 14.23 -0.61 -18.79
CA VAL A 383 13.41 0.05 -19.81
C VAL A 383 12.49 1.09 -19.16
N ASN A 384 11.77 0.72 -18.10
CA ASN A 384 10.92 1.64 -17.34
C ASN A 384 11.71 2.82 -16.76
N LEU A 385 12.94 2.58 -16.28
CA LEU A 385 13.83 3.65 -15.77
C LEU A 385 14.25 4.62 -16.88
N CYS A 386 14.53 4.11 -18.09
CA CYS A 386 14.89 4.89 -19.27
C CYS A 386 13.69 5.53 -20.00
N ILE A 387 12.45 5.21 -19.61
CA ILE A 387 11.22 5.91 -20.03
C ILE A 387 10.84 6.99 -19.00
N SER A 388 11.32 6.90 -17.76
CA SER A 388 10.99 7.82 -16.65
C SER A 388 11.91 9.05 -16.56
N PHE A 389 12.96 9.13 -17.38
CA PHE A 389 13.98 10.18 -17.40
C PHE A 389 14.29 10.61 -18.84
#